data_AF-A0A535ZG84-F1
#
_entry.id   AF-A0A535ZG84-F1
#
_cell.length_a   1.000
_cell.length_b   1.000
_cell.length_c   1.000
_cell.angle_alpha   90.00
_cell.angle_beta   90.00
_cell.angle_gamma   90.00
#
_symmetry.space_group_name_H-M   'P 1'
#
loop_
_entity.id
_entity.type
_entity.pdbx_description
1 polymer ?
#
loop_
_entity_poly.entity_id
_entity_poly.type
_entity_poly.pdbx_seq_one_letter_code
_entity_poly.pdbx_strand_id
1 'polypeptide(L)'
;HKVWWSYVGHFLHTPGYVYAYAFGNLLALSVYHRYLEVGPSFVDKYLDFLAAGGSTRPDELVRRLGMDITDPGFWDAGLKILDGMVTEVERLA
;
A
#
# COMPACT_ATOMS: atom_id res chain seq x y z
N HIS A 1 -5.93 5.76 30.44
CA HIS A 1 -5.36 5.89 29.08
C HIS A 1 -3.95 5.34 28.90
N LYS A 2 -2.99 5.42 29.85
CA LYS A 2 -1.58 5.00 29.62
C LYS A 2 -1.31 3.53 29.25
N VAL A 3 -2.27 2.63 29.44
CA VAL A 3 -2.11 1.17 29.24
C VAL A 3 -2.89 0.62 28.03
N TRP A 4 -3.35 1.47 27.10
CA TRP A 4 -4.15 1.01 25.96
C TRP A 4 -3.44 -0.04 25.10
N TRP A 5 -2.11 0.01 25.02
CA TRP A 5 -1.32 -0.95 24.26
C TRP A 5 -1.45 -2.38 24.81
N SER A 6 -1.79 -2.56 26.10
CA SER A 6 -1.73 -3.86 26.78
C SER A 6 -2.80 -4.84 26.30
N TYR A 7 -3.90 -4.35 25.73
CA TYR A 7 -4.94 -5.20 25.14
C TYR A 7 -4.76 -5.40 23.62
N VAL A 8 -3.79 -4.73 23.01
CA VAL A 8 -3.49 -4.89 21.58
C VAL A 8 -2.62 -6.13 21.41
N GLY A 9 -3.27 -7.27 21.11
CA GLY A 9 -2.61 -8.58 21.03
C GLY A 9 -1.41 -8.63 20.08
N HIS A 10 -1.40 -7.83 19.01
CA HIS A 10 -0.29 -7.77 18.05
C HIS A 10 1.04 -7.29 18.65
N PHE A 11 1.03 -6.52 19.75
CA PHE A 11 2.27 -6.12 20.42
C PHE A 11 2.91 -7.24 21.22
N LEU A 12 2.14 -8.24 21.63
CA LEU A 12 2.61 -9.34 22.47
C LEU A 12 2.79 -10.64 21.69
N HIS A 13 1.84 -10.97 20.81
CA HIS A 13 1.78 -12.28 20.15
C HIS A 13 2.46 -12.30 18.78
N THR A 14 2.53 -11.14 18.10
CA THR A 14 3.04 -11.04 16.72
C THR A 14 3.84 -9.75 16.53
N PRO A 15 4.96 -9.58 17.25
CA PRO A 15 5.75 -8.35 17.21
C PRO A 15 6.20 -8.03 15.78
N GLY A 16 6.09 -6.75 15.40
CA GLY A 16 6.42 -6.26 14.05
C GLY A 16 5.30 -6.40 13.02
N TYR A 17 4.23 -7.16 13.29
CA TYR A 17 3.16 -7.38 12.31
C TYR A 17 2.37 -6.11 11.97
N VAL A 18 2.18 -5.21 12.94
CA VAL A 18 1.34 -4.01 12.74
C VAL A 18 1.83 -3.10 11.62
N TYR A 19 3.14 -3.11 11.34
CA TYR A 19 3.73 -2.36 10.22
C TYR A 19 3.17 -2.84 8.87
N ALA A 20 2.88 -4.13 8.74
CA ALA A 20 2.36 -4.71 7.50
C ALA A 20 1.02 -4.10 7.08
N TYR A 21 0.20 -3.62 8.02
CA TYR A 21 -1.04 -2.91 7.69
C TYR A 21 -0.77 -1.57 6.99
N ALA A 22 0.10 -0.74 7.57
CA ALA A 22 0.45 0.55 7.00
C ALA A 22 1.15 0.37 5.64
N PHE A 23 2.12 -0.54 5.58
CA PHE A 23 2.83 -0.89 4.36
C PHE A 23 1.88 -1.42 3.28
N GLY A 24 1.03 -2.39 3.60
CA GLY A 24 0.10 -3.01 2.65
C GLY A 24 -0.92 -2.02 2.11
N ASN A 25 -1.48 -1.17 2.98
CA ASN A 25 -2.43 -0.14 2.56
C ASN A 25 -1.77 0.88 1.62
N LEU A 26 -0.59 1.37 1.98
CA LEU A 26 0.10 2.35 1.15
C LEU A 26 0.60 1.74 -0.17
N LEU A 27 1.01 0.47 -0.15
CA LEU A 27 1.37 -0.28 -1.35
C LEU A 27 0.16 -0.38 -2.29
N ALA A 28 -1.01 -0.77 -1.77
CA ALA A 28 -2.23 -0.88 -2.56
C ALA A 28 -2.63 0.47 -3.19
N LEU A 29 -2.57 1.57 -2.44
CA LEU A 29 -2.84 2.91 -2.96
C LEU A 29 -1.84 3.31 -4.06
N SER A 30 -0.55 3.05 -3.86
CA SER A 30 0.49 3.40 -4.84
C SER A 30 0.37 2.58 -6.13
N VAL A 31 0.05 1.29 -6.03
CA VAL A 31 -0.27 0.43 -7.19
C VAL A 31 -1.54 0.92 -7.89
N TYR A 32 -2.56 1.35 -7.15
CA TYR A 32 -3.78 1.91 -7.72
C TYR A 32 -3.54 3.24 -8.43
N HIS A 33 -2.70 4.13 -7.86
CA HIS A 33 -2.26 5.34 -8.55
C HIS A 33 -1.64 5.00 -9.91
N ARG A 34 -0.81 3.95 -9.96
CA ARG A 34 -0.21 3.50 -11.22
C ARG A 34 -1.25 3.03 -12.24
N TYR A 35 -2.29 2.33 -11.79
CA TYR A 35 -3.42 1.98 -12.65
C TYR A 35 -4.13 3.23 -13.21
N LEU A 36 -4.31 4.28 -12.40
CA LEU A 36 -4.93 5.54 -12.87
C LEU A 36 -4.10 6.23 -13.97
N GLU A 37 -2.77 6.13 -13.92
CA GLU A 37 -1.89 6.69 -14.96
C GLU A 37 -1.85 5.87 -16.25
N VAL A 38 -1.79 4.54 -16.13
CA VAL A 38 -1.58 3.63 -17.27
C VAL A 38 -2.90 3.21 -17.92
N GLY A 39 -3.96 3.10 -17.12
CA GLY A 39 -5.27 2.64 -17.54
C GLY A 39 -5.38 1.12 -17.67
N PRO A 40 -6.36 0.62 -18.46
CA PRO A 40 -6.74 -0.80 -18.51
C PRO A 40 -5.62 -1.78 -18.87
N SER A 41 -4.60 -1.35 -19.60
CA SER A 41 -3.46 -2.20 -19.96
C SER A 41 -2.58 -2.61 -18.76
N PHE A 42 -2.76 -1.98 -17.60
CA PHE A 42 -2.08 -2.36 -16.36
C PHE A 42 -2.72 -3.59 -15.68
N VAL A 43 -3.97 -3.92 -16.01
CA VAL A 43 -4.73 -4.97 -15.31
C VAL A 43 -4.05 -6.33 -15.41
N ASP A 44 -3.57 -6.72 -16.60
CA ASP A 44 -2.90 -8.01 -16.78
C ASP A 44 -1.65 -8.13 -15.90
N LYS A 45 -0.84 -7.06 -15.83
CA LYS A 45 0.34 -7.01 -14.95
C LYS A 45 -0.04 -7.14 -13.48
N TYR A 46 -1.12 -6.47 -13.07
CA TYR A 46 -1.62 -6.56 -11.70
C TYR A 46 -2.12 -7.97 -11.35
N LEU A 47 -2.80 -8.64 -12.28
CA LEU A 47 -3.24 -10.03 -12.08
C LEU A 47 -2.04 -10.99 -11.97
N ASP A 48 -1.01 -10.82 -12.79
CA ASP A 48 0.23 -11.60 -12.69
C ASP A 48 0.93 -11.42 -11.34
N PHE A 49 0.95 -10.17 -10.83
CA PHE A 49 1.46 -9.87 -9.50
C PHE A 49 0.67 -10.58 -8.40
N LEU A 50 -0.66 -10.58 -8.45
CA LEU A 50 -1.50 -11.28 -7.48
C LEU A 50 -1.32 -12.80 -7.56
N ALA A 51 -1.23 -13.36 -8.77
CA ALA A 51 -1.05 -14.78 -9.02
C ALA A 51 0.28 -15.31 -8.45
N ALA A 52 1.31 -14.45 -8.36
CA ALA A 52 2.60 -14.82 -7.78
C ALA A 52 2.54 -15.09 -6.26
N GLY A 53 1.52 -14.60 -5.55
CA GLY A 53 1.35 -14.82 -4.12
C GLY A 53 2.62 -14.53 -3.31
N GLY A 54 2.97 -15.43 -2.38
CA GLY A 54 4.20 -15.35 -1.58
C GLY A 54 5.41 -16.07 -2.20
N SER A 55 5.40 -16.35 -3.51
CA SER A 55 6.46 -17.14 -4.15
C SER A 55 7.82 -16.44 -4.22
N THR A 56 7.85 -15.10 -4.08
CA THR A 56 9.09 -14.34 -3.95
C THR A 56 8.92 -13.15 -3.01
N ARG A 57 10.02 -12.42 -2.80
CA ARG A 57 10.09 -11.26 -1.92
C ARG A 57 9.20 -10.11 -2.43
N PRO A 58 8.57 -9.32 -1.53
CA PRO A 58 7.71 -8.20 -1.92
C PRO A 58 8.40 -7.18 -2.84
N ASP A 59 9.69 -6.89 -2.58
CA ASP A 59 10.45 -5.93 -3.38
C ASP A 59 10.64 -6.39 -4.83
N GLU A 60 10.85 -7.69 -5.04
CA GLU A 60 10.94 -8.26 -6.39
C GLU A 60 9.59 -8.28 -7.11
N LEU A 61 8.50 -8.58 -6.40
CA LEU A 61 7.16 -8.58 -6.99
C LEU A 61 6.76 -7.20 -7.50
N VAL A 62 7.01 -6.16 -6.70
CA VAL A 62 6.69 -4.78 -7.09
C VAL A 62 7.56 -4.30 -8.26
N ARG A 63 8.85 -4.72 -8.30
CA ARG A 63 9.72 -4.46 -9.46
C ARG A 63 9.19 -5.04 -10.77
N ARG A 64 8.50 -6.20 -10.75
CA ARG A 64 7.88 -6.78 -11.95
C ARG A 64 6.74 -5.93 -12.51
N LEU A 65 6.09 -5.14 -11.66
CA LEU A 65 5.10 -4.14 -12.10
C LEU A 65 5.74 -2.85 -12.63
N GLY A 66 7.08 -2.75 -12.63
CA GLY A 66 7.82 -1.55 -13.01
C GLY A 66 7.81 -0.47 -11.93
N MET A 67 7.72 -0.86 -10.66
CA MET A 67 7.69 0.04 -9.50
C MET A 67 8.79 -0.34 -8.50
N ASP A 68 9.25 0.60 -7.69
CA ASP A 68 10.32 0.39 -6.70
C ASP A 68 9.86 0.83 -5.31
N ILE A 69 9.82 -0.11 -4.36
CA ILE A 69 9.43 0.19 -2.97
C ILE A 69 10.49 0.95 -2.18
N THR A 70 11.71 1.10 -2.73
CA THR A 70 12.77 1.92 -2.14
C THR A 70 12.74 3.36 -2.62
N ASP A 71 11.93 3.67 -3.63
CA ASP A 71 11.70 5.03 -4.12
C ASP A 71 10.65 5.75 -3.26
N PRO A 72 10.99 6.87 -2.59
CA PRO A 72 10.00 7.68 -1.89
C PRO A 72 8.86 8.17 -2.80
N GLY A 73 9.16 8.46 -4.07
CA GLY A 73 8.17 8.95 -5.04
C GLY A 73 7.05 7.95 -5.31
N PHE A 74 7.34 6.65 -5.21
CA PHE A 74 6.34 5.60 -5.28
C PHE A 74 5.32 5.72 -4.15
N TRP A 75 5.77 5.96 -2.92
CA TRP A 75 4.91 6.10 -1.74
C TRP A 75 4.15 7.42 -1.72
N ASP A 76 4.78 8.51 -2.17
CA ASP A 76 4.14 9.82 -2.31
C ASP A 76 2.95 9.77 -3.28
N ALA A 77 3.03 8.95 -4.32
CA ALA A 77 1.92 8.72 -5.25
C ALA A 77 0.68 8.12 -4.56
N GLY A 78 0.88 7.15 -3.65
CA GLY A 78 -0.20 6.60 -2.83
C GLY A 78 -0.80 7.63 -1.87
N LEU A 79 0.04 8.47 -1.24
CA LEU A 79 -0.41 9.53 -0.32
C LEU A 79 -1.24 10.60 -1.03
N LYS A 80 -0.94 10.94 -2.28
CA LYS A 80 -1.74 11.89 -3.08
C LYS A 80 -3.21 11.47 -3.23
N ILE A 81 -3.50 10.17 -3.26
CA ILE A 81 -4.89 9.70 -3.30
C ILE A 81 -5.61 10.06 -2.00
N LEU A 82 -4.97 9.86 -0.85
CA LEU A 82 -5.55 10.20 0.46
C LEU A 82 -5.75 11.71 0.59
N ASP A 83 -4.77 12.50 0.17
CA ASP A 83 -4.85 13.97 0.16
C ASP A 83 -6.03 14.47 -0.68
N GLY A 84 -6.23 13.88 -1.87
CA GLY A 84 -7.39 14.17 -2.72
C GLY A 84 -8.72 13.79 -2.06
N MET A 85 -8.79 12.66 -1.34
CA MET A 85 -9.98 12.27 -0.59
C MET A 85 -10.31 13.25 0.54
N VAL A 86 -9.29 13.70 1.29
CA VAL A 86 -9.46 14.70 2.35
C VAL A 86 -9.97 16.01 1.77
N THR A 87 -9.33 16.50 0.70
CA THR A 87 -9.72 17.72 0.00
C THR A 87 -11.18 17.67 -0.47
N GLU A 88 -11.62 16.53 -1.01
CA GLU A 88 -13.00 16.37 -1.46
C GLU A 88 -14.00 16.39 -0.30
N VAL A 89 -13.66 15.79 0.85
CA VAL A 89 -14.50 15.87 2.05
C VAL A 89 -14.61 17.31 2.55
N GLU A 90 -13.50 18.06 2.59
CA GLU A 90 -13.49 19.46 3.02
C GLU A 90 -14.34 20.36 2.12
N ARG A 91 -14.37 20.08 0.81
CA ARG A 91 -15.19 20.82 -0.16
C ARG A 91 -16.70 20.59 0.03
N LEU A 92 -17.08 19.46 0.61
CA LEU A 92 -18.48 19.06 0.83
C LEU A 92 -19.02 19.47 2.20
N ALA A 93 -18.17 19.95 3.11
CA ALA A 93 -18.52 20.43 4.45
C ALA A 93 -19.00 21.89 4.44
#